data_AF-A0A1Y5R761-F1
#
_entry.id   AF-A0A1Y5R761-F1
#
_cell.length_a   1.000
_cell.length_b   1.000
_cell.length_c   1.000
_cell.angle_alpha   90.00
_cell.angle_beta   90.00
_cell.angle_gamma   90.00
#
_symmetry.space_group_name_H-M   'P 1'
#
loop_
_entity.id
_entity.type
_entity.pdbx_description
1 polymer ?
#
loop_
_entity_poly.entity_id
_entity_poly.type
_entity_poly.pdbx_seq_one_letter_code
_entity_poly.pdbx_strand_id
1 'polypeptide(L)'
;MSNAFEATNRTVIEQEEISTAVYPDAPDGLSDAAAALSKEIVWDRLEQFTNYKIGQRSIQFRVCSNRGQPWWIPAERPFEITGILIADTTLDDYVATPVRPRADGAVNLEGKAALVTATVGLATAPPLFLEAYKRLAEYFAASQIGPEGVTRYSLSVGPDITEGYSKQATHTAKAMVNSGAADLLRKYRKLGAAHV
;
A
#
# COMPACT_ATOMS: atom_id res chain seq x y z
N MET A 1 33.21 2.92 5.67
CA MET A 1 32.27 2.09 6.46
C MET A 1 30.87 2.45 6.00
N SER A 2 30.29 1.65 5.09
CA SER A 2 28.93 1.88 4.60
C SER A 2 27.95 1.42 5.68
N ASN A 3 27.33 2.36 6.39
CA ASN A 3 26.19 2.02 7.24
C ASN A 3 25.05 1.61 6.30
N ALA A 4 24.81 0.31 6.20
CA ALA A 4 23.67 -0.23 5.49
C ALA A 4 22.40 0.28 6.17
N PHE A 5 21.77 1.28 5.57
CA PHE A 5 20.44 1.75 5.95
C PHE A 5 19.42 0.74 5.42
N GLU A 6 19.22 -0.36 6.13
CA GLU A 6 18.16 -1.31 5.77
C GLU A 6 16.78 -0.76 6.15
N ALA A 7 15.88 -0.75 5.16
CA ALA A 7 14.46 -0.51 5.38
C ALA A 7 13.91 -1.58 6.35
N THR A 8 13.31 -1.11 7.44
CA THR A 8 13.38 -1.75 8.76
C THR A 8 12.18 -2.64 9.10
N ASN A 9 11.45 -3.15 8.10
CA ASN A 9 10.30 -4.03 8.34
C ASN A 9 10.66 -5.29 9.15
N ARG A 10 11.94 -5.70 9.19
CA ARG A 10 12.41 -6.80 10.05
C ARG A 10 12.31 -6.50 11.55
N THR A 11 12.35 -5.23 11.94
CA THR A 11 12.26 -4.78 13.34
C THR A 11 10.84 -4.47 13.77
N VAL A 12 9.89 -4.42 12.83
CA VAL A 12 8.47 -4.23 13.14
C VAL A 12 7.91 -5.58 13.55
N ILE A 13 7.40 -5.67 14.79
CA ILE A 13 6.74 -6.86 15.32
C ILE A 13 5.26 -6.84 14.92
N GLU A 14 4.65 -5.66 14.99
CA GLU A 14 3.22 -5.47 14.85
C GLU A 14 2.94 -4.09 14.24
N GLN A 15 1.91 -4.04 13.42
CA GLN A 15 1.42 -2.83 12.78
C GLN A 15 -0.09 -2.80 12.93
N GLU A 16 -0.61 -1.71 13.50
CA GLU A 16 -2.04 -1.49 13.71
C GLU A 16 -2.46 -0.19 13.04
N GLU A 17 -3.47 -0.26 12.16
CA GLU A 17 -4.11 0.94 11.63
C GLU A 17 -5.10 1.48 12.66
N ILE A 18 -4.78 2.64 13.23
CA ILE A 18 -5.58 3.27 14.30
C ILE A 18 -6.70 4.14 13.72
N SER A 19 -6.60 4.49 12.44
CA SER A 19 -7.64 5.23 11.72
C SER A 19 -7.90 4.62 10.35
N THR A 20 -9.13 4.73 9.87
CA THR A 20 -9.50 4.36 8.50
C THR A 20 -8.79 5.27 7.49
N ALA A 21 -8.40 4.70 6.34
CA ALA A 21 -7.82 5.45 5.24
C ALA A 21 -8.84 6.43 4.63
N VAL A 22 -8.44 7.69 4.48
CA VAL A 22 -9.26 8.73 3.84
C VAL A 22 -8.75 8.98 2.42
N TYR A 23 -9.29 8.24 1.45
CA TYR A 23 -8.88 8.33 0.06
C TYR A 23 -9.34 9.62 -0.63
N PRO A 24 -8.53 10.17 -1.56
CA PRO A 24 -8.95 11.28 -2.42
C PRO A 24 -10.09 10.86 -3.34
N ASP A 25 -10.81 11.85 -3.84
CA ASP A 25 -11.88 11.62 -4.81
C ASP A 25 -11.37 11.04 -6.11
N ALA A 26 -12.28 10.35 -6.82
CA ALA A 26 -11.98 9.80 -8.12
C ALA A 26 -11.65 10.96 -9.09
N PRO A 27 -10.63 10.79 -9.95
CA PRO A 27 -10.23 11.82 -10.90
C PRO A 27 -11.29 12.02 -11.99
N ASP A 28 -11.39 13.24 -12.52
CA ASP A 28 -12.29 13.58 -13.62
C ASP A 28 -11.94 12.85 -14.93
N GLY A 29 -12.91 12.75 -15.85
CA GLY A 29 -12.71 12.21 -17.19
C GLY A 29 -12.72 10.67 -17.26
N LEU A 30 -13.36 10.03 -16.28
CA LEU A 30 -13.72 8.61 -16.33
C LEU A 30 -14.99 8.42 -17.17
N SER A 31 -15.11 7.25 -17.81
CA SER A 31 -16.38 6.78 -18.37
C SER A 31 -17.41 6.55 -17.27
N ASP A 32 -18.71 6.59 -17.61
CA ASP A 32 -19.79 6.38 -16.63
C ASP A 32 -19.65 5.04 -15.90
N ALA A 33 -19.23 4.00 -16.62
CA ALA A 33 -18.98 2.68 -16.04
C ALA A 33 -17.79 2.68 -15.08
N ALA A 34 -16.70 3.39 -15.40
CA ALA A 34 -15.54 3.52 -14.52
C ALA A 34 -15.82 4.43 -13.31
N ALA A 35 -16.63 5.47 -13.47
CA ALA A 35 -17.07 6.34 -12.39
C ALA A 35 -18.03 5.64 -11.41
N ALA A 36 -18.75 4.60 -11.85
CA ALA A 36 -19.60 3.78 -11.01
C ALA A 36 -18.83 2.79 -10.11
N LEU A 37 -17.52 2.59 -10.34
CA LEU A 37 -16.68 1.75 -9.48
C LEU A 37 -16.43 2.43 -8.13
N SER A 38 -16.39 1.62 -7.06
CA SER A 38 -15.96 2.11 -5.75
C SER A 38 -14.51 2.57 -5.82
N LYS A 39 -14.27 3.83 -5.45
CA LYS A 39 -12.94 4.44 -5.46
C LYS A 39 -11.97 3.75 -4.49
N GLU A 40 -12.51 3.25 -3.39
CA GLU A 40 -11.78 2.52 -2.36
C GLU A 40 -11.10 1.29 -2.97
N ILE A 41 -11.81 0.50 -3.79
CA ILE A 41 -11.26 -0.70 -4.44
C ILE A 41 -10.11 -0.37 -5.38
N VAL A 42 -10.23 0.71 -6.15
CA VAL A 42 -9.20 1.12 -7.11
C VAL A 42 -7.97 1.64 -6.37
N TRP A 43 -8.15 2.48 -5.36
CA TRP A 43 -7.06 3.01 -4.55
C TRP A 43 -6.32 1.92 -3.78
N ASP A 44 -7.03 1.03 -3.10
CA ASP A 44 -6.46 -0.12 -2.39
C ASP A 44 -5.56 -0.94 -3.31
N ARG A 45 -5.99 -1.14 -4.56
CA ARG A 45 -5.24 -1.92 -5.53
C ARG A 45 -3.93 -1.24 -5.93
N LEU A 46 -3.95 0.08 -6.12
CA LEU A 46 -2.74 0.85 -6.42
C LEU A 46 -1.76 0.79 -5.23
N GLU A 47 -2.26 0.95 -4.00
CA GLU A 47 -1.43 0.92 -2.79
C GLU A 47 -0.81 -0.44 -2.47
N GLN A 48 -1.40 -1.54 -2.94
CA GLN A 48 -0.79 -2.87 -2.82
C GLN A 48 0.45 -3.00 -3.73
N PHE A 49 0.50 -2.26 -4.83
CA PHE A 49 1.61 -2.30 -5.78
C PHE A 49 2.79 -1.42 -5.37
N THR A 50 2.51 -0.34 -4.64
CA THR A 50 3.50 0.66 -4.22
C THR A 50 3.82 0.57 -2.73
N ASN A 51 4.98 1.07 -2.31
CA ASN A 51 5.18 1.40 -0.89
C ASN A 51 4.66 2.82 -0.56
N TYR A 52 4.21 3.53 -1.59
CA TYR A 52 3.62 4.85 -1.48
C TYR A 52 2.12 4.72 -1.22
N LYS A 53 1.66 5.24 -0.09
CA LYS A 53 0.28 5.24 0.36
C LYS A 53 -0.44 6.50 -0.09
N ILE A 54 -1.64 6.31 -0.59
CA ILE A 54 -2.60 7.34 -0.97
C ILE A 54 -3.78 7.16 -0.03
N GLY A 55 -4.30 8.23 0.54
CA GLY A 55 -5.28 8.13 1.60
C GLY A 55 -4.61 8.11 2.96
N GLN A 56 -4.67 9.28 3.59
CA GLN A 56 -4.01 9.56 4.85
C GLN A 56 -4.64 8.72 5.97
N ARG A 57 -3.79 8.10 6.79
CA ARG A 57 -4.19 7.30 7.95
C ARG A 57 -3.11 7.32 9.04
N SER A 58 -3.50 7.09 10.27
CA SER A 58 -2.59 6.91 11.40
C SER A 58 -2.35 5.43 11.66
N ILE A 59 -1.08 5.07 11.81
CA ILE A 59 -0.62 3.71 12.04
C ILE A 59 0.26 3.70 13.29
N GLN A 60 0.04 2.74 14.18
CA GLN A 60 0.96 2.43 15.25
C GLN A 60 1.84 1.25 14.86
N PHE A 61 3.15 1.42 15.05
CA PHE A 61 4.15 0.40 14.82
C PHE A 61 4.73 -0.02 16.17
N ARG A 62 4.68 -1.33 16.45
CA ARG A 62 5.47 -1.91 17.52
C ARG A 62 6.81 -2.34 16.96
N VAL A 63 7.87 -1.68 17.41
CA VAL A 63 9.23 -1.86 16.89
C VAL A 63 10.12 -2.45 17.97
N CYS A 64 10.83 -3.53 17.64
CA CYS A 64 11.93 -4.04 18.45
C CYS A 64 13.26 -3.60 17.84
N SER A 65 13.78 -2.48 18.32
CA SER A 65 15.13 -2.04 17.98
C SER A 65 16.15 -2.74 18.88
N ASN A 66 17.36 -2.98 18.36
CA ASN A 66 18.49 -3.48 19.14
C ASN A 66 19.60 -2.40 19.19
N ARG A 67 20.54 -2.52 20.13
CA ARG A 67 21.63 -1.54 20.28
C ARG A 67 22.53 -1.38 19.04
N GLY A 68 22.56 -2.38 18.15
CA GLY A 68 23.30 -2.31 16.89
C GLY A 68 22.58 -1.53 15.79
N GLN A 69 21.25 -1.39 15.88
CA GLN A 69 20.40 -0.69 14.93
C GLN A 69 19.39 0.20 15.69
N PRO A 70 19.86 1.27 16.36
CA PRO A 70 19.00 2.15 17.16
C PRO A 70 18.11 3.05 16.30
N TRP A 71 18.41 3.19 15.00
CA TRP A 71 17.66 4.02 14.08
C TRP A 71 16.59 3.20 13.34
N TRP A 72 15.37 3.72 13.33
CA TRP A 72 14.24 3.10 12.66
C TRP A 72 13.54 4.08 11.74
N ILE A 73 12.98 3.58 10.64
CA ILE A 73 12.21 4.35 9.68
C ILE A 73 11.05 3.51 9.12
N PRO A 74 9.82 4.05 9.01
CA PRO A 74 8.72 3.36 8.34
C PRO A 74 9.06 3.03 6.89
N ALA A 75 8.67 1.83 6.43
CA ALA A 75 8.83 1.42 5.03
C ALA A 75 7.79 2.05 4.10
N GLU A 76 6.60 2.35 4.64
CA GLU A 76 5.52 3.03 3.94
C GLU A 76 5.86 4.51 3.74
N ARG A 77 5.50 5.10 2.61
CA ARG A 77 5.79 6.50 2.28
C ARG A 77 4.54 7.18 1.71
N PRO A 78 4.42 8.51 1.75
CA PRO A 78 5.11 9.38 2.68
C PRO A 78 4.60 9.11 4.10
N PHE A 79 5.37 9.52 5.10
CA PHE A 79 4.99 9.42 6.49
C PHE A 79 5.44 10.65 7.27
N GLU A 80 4.80 10.86 8.41
CA GLU A 80 5.19 11.77 9.45
C GLU A 80 5.06 11.06 10.79
N ILE A 81 6.15 10.98 11.56
CA ILE A 81 6.12 10.38 12.90
C ILE A 81 5.56 11.43 13.86
N THR A 82 4.48 11.09 14.55
CA THR A 82 3.76 12.01 15.45
C THR A 82 3.95 11.65 16.91
N GLY A 83 4.35 10.41 17.23
CA GLY A 83 4.57 9.97 18.60
C GLY A 83 5.57 8.82 18.72
N ILE A 84 6.32 8.81 19.81
CA ILE A 84 7.24 7.73 20.17
C ILE A 84 7.07 7.46 21.66
N LEU A 85 6.84 6.20 22.01
CA LEU A 85 6.90 5.68 23.37
C LEU A 85 7.99 4.60 23.42
N ILE A 86 8.99 4.73 24.28
CA ILE A 86 10.10 3.78 24.42
C ILE A 86 9.92 2.99 25.71
N ALA A 87 10.12 1.67 25.66
CA ALA A 87 10.05 0.81 26.83
C ALA A 87 11.12 1.20 27.87
N ASP A 88 10.70 1.41 29.12
CA ASP A 88 11.57 1.66 30.26
C ASP A 88 11.55 0.44 31.19
N THR A 89 12.69 -0.24 31.30
CA THR A 89 12.85 -1.43 32.14
C THR A 89 12.73 -1.15 33.64
N THR A 90 12.84 0.12 34.05
CA THR A 90 12.75 0.55 35.45
C THR A 90 11.30 0.72 35.87
N LEU A 91 10.46 1.20 34.96
CA LEU A 91 9.04 1.46 35.20
C LEU A 91 8.14 0.31 34.76
N ASP A 92 8.69 -0.65 34.01
CA ASP A 92 7.94 -1.74 33.36
C ASP A 92 6.80 -1.20 32.48
N ASP A 93 7.04 -0.07 31.84
CA ASP A 93 6.07 0.67 31.04
C ASP A 93 6.75 1.41 29.88
N TYR A 94 5.96 2.03 29.01
CA TYR A 94 6.43 2.89 27.93
C TYR A 94 6.46 4.36 28.35
N VAL A 95 7.58 5.04 28.10
CA VAL A 95 7.75 6.46 28.40
C VAL A 95 7.76 7.26 27.09
N ALA A 96 7.03 8.38 27.09
CA ALA A 96 7.00 9.28 25.95
C ALA A 96 8.37 9.93 25.71
N THR A 97 8.83 9.83 24.46
CA THR A 97 10.09 10.43 24.01
C THR A 97 9.80 11.50 22.96
N PRO A 98 10.45 12.67 23.04
CA PRO A 98 10.26 13.72 22.04
C PRO A 98 10.65 13.22 20.64
N VAL A 99 9.77 13.42 19.67
CA VAL A 99 10.02 13.05 18.28
C VAL A 99 11.10 13.97 17.70
N ARG A 100 12.26 13.41 17.38
CA ARG A 100 13.40 14.12 16.77
C ARG A 100 13.88 13.34 15.54
N PRO A 101 13.19 13.47 14.40
CA PRO A 101 13.58 12.77 13.19
C PRO A 101 14.85 13.38 12.61
N ARG A 102 15.70 12.53 12.02
CA ARG A 102 16.78 12.95 11.14
C ARG A 102 16.21 13.49 9.81
N ALA A 103 17.05 14.12 8.99
CA ALA A 103 16.68 14.65 7.68
C ALA A 103 15.98 13.65 6.72
N ASP A 104 16.19 12.34 6.90
CA ASP A 104 15.54 11.29 6.10
C ASP A 104 14.23 10.76 6.72
N GLY A 105 13.86 11.25 7.91
CA GLY A 105 12.70 10.84 8.69
C GLY A 105 12.96 9.72 9.69
N ALA A 106 14.19 9.20 9.79
CA ALA A 106 14.51 8.15 10.75
C ALA A 106 14.53 8.68 12.19
N VAL A 107 14.06 7.87 13.14
CA VAL A 107 14.04 8.19 14.58
C VAL A 107 14.93 7.24 15.38
N ASN A 108 15.53 7.73 16.45
CA ASN A 108 16.36 6.93 17.35
C ASN A 108 15.48 6.32 18.45
N LEU A 109 15.45 4.99 18.53
CA LEU A 109 14.70 4.20 19.50
C LEU A 109 15.58 3.65 20.64
N GLU A 110 16.82 4.14 20.75
CA GLU A 110 17.79 3.79 21.79
C GLU A 110 18.15 2.30 21.89
N GLY A 111 17.85 1.52 20.84
CA GLY A 111 18.03 0.07 20.87
C GLY A 111 17.08 -0.64 21.83
N LYS A 112 15.89 -0.07 22.05
CA LYS A 112 14.83 -0.61 22.91
C LYS A 112 13.56 -0.88 22.10
N ALA A 113 12.63 -1.62 22.71
CA ALA A 113 11.29 -1.75 22.17
C ALA A 113 10.57 -0.39 22.23
N ALA A 114 9.80 -0.06 21.18
CA ALA A 114 9.06 1.19 21.12
C ALA A 114 7.70 1.01 20.43
N LEU A 115 6.75 1.85 20.81
CA LEU A 115 5.52 2.11 20.07
C LEU A 115 5.71 3.44 19.33
N VAL A 116 5.63 3.40 18.00
CA VAL A 116 5.80 4.57 17.14
C VAL A 116 4.50 4.83 16.41
N THR A 117 3.93 6.01 16.61
CA THR A 117 2.75 6.46 15.88
C THR A 117 3.18 7.34 14.73
N ALA A 118 2.68 7.03 13.53
CA ALA A 118 2.94 7.84 12.34
C ALA A 118 1.65 8.05 11.54
N THR A 119 1.54 9.24 10.95
CA THR A 119 0.59 9.54 9.88
C THR A 119 1.22 9.11 8.57
N VAL A 120 0.57 8.23 7.83
CA VAL A 120 1.05 7.67 6.57
C VAL A 120 0.08 8.02 5.46
N GLY A 121 0.63 8.29 4.28
CA GLY A 121 -0.14 8.57 3.07
C GLY A 121 -0.31 10.05 2.79
N LEU A 122 -0.88 10.35 1.62
CA LEU A 122 -1.26 11.72 1.22
C LEU A 122 -2.78 11.86 1.16
N ALA A 123 -3.27 13.02 1.60
CA ALA A 123 -4.63 13.45 1.33
C ALA A 123 -4.85 13.74 -0.17
N THR A 124 -3.81 14.18 -0.88
CA THR A 124 -3.87 14.51 -2.31
C THR A 124 -3.00 13.58 -3.13
N ALA A 125 -3.58 12.89 -4.11
CA ALA A 125 -2.83 11.99 -4.98
C ALA A 125 -1.96 12.77 -6.00
N PRO A 126 -0.70 12.36 -6.21
CA PRO A 126 0.13 12.93 -7.28
C PRO A 126 -0.45 12.68 -8.68
N PRO A 127 -0.11 13.50 -9.69
CA PRO A 127 -0.67 13.35 -11.05
C PRO A 127 -0.48 11.96 -11.67
N LEU A 128 0.66 11.30 -11.40
CA LEU A 128 0.91 9.93 -11.88
C LEU A 128 -0.04 8.89 -11.26
N PHE A 129 -0.44 9.08 -10.00
CA PHE A 129 -1.40 8.22 -9.33
C PHE A 129 -2.83 8.44 -9.86
N LEU A 130 -3.20 9.68 -10.16
CA LEU A 130 -4.49 9.98 -10.79
C LEU A 130 -4.60 9.34 -12.17
N GLU A 131 -3.54 9.41 -12.99
CA GLU A 131 -3.52 8.76 -14.31
C GLU A 131 -3.53 7.22 -14.20
N ALA A 132 -2.77 6.67 -13.23
CA ALA A 132 -2.80 5.24 -12.96
C ALA A 132 -4.19 4.76 -12.50
N TYR A 133 -4.87 5.56 -11.69
CA TYR A 133 -6.26 5.32 -11.27
C TYR A 133 -7.17 5.26 -12.48
N LYS A 134 -7.13 6.26 -13.38
CA LYS A 134 -7.97 6.28 -14.58
C LYS A 134 -7.81 5.01 -15.40
N ARG A 135 -6.57 4.64 -15.72
CA ARG A 135 -6.28 3.44 -16.52
C ARG A 135 -6.77 2.15 -15.88
N LEU A 136 -6.64 2.03 -14.56
CA LEU A 136 -7.09 0.86 -13.83
C LEU A 136 -8.62 0.79 -13.75
N ALA A 137 -9.28 1.93 -13.48
CA ALA A 137 -10.72 2.03 -13.41
C ALA A 137 -11.37 1.72 -14.77
N GLU A 138 -10.85 2.30 -15.85
CA GLU A 138 -11.33 2.01 -17.21
C GLU A 138 -11.13 0.53 -17.59
N TYR A 139 -10.01 -0.08 -17.19
CA TYR A 139 -9.78 -1.50 -17.43
C TYR A 139 -10.80 -2.39 -16.68
N PHE A 140 -11.11 -2.06 -15.43
CA PHE A 140 -12.13 -2.77 -14.66
C PHE A 140 -13.53 -2.58 -15.24
N ALA A 141 -13.88 -1.37 -15.67
CA ALA A 141 -15.16 -1.07 -16.31
C ALA A 141 -15.31 -1.81 -17.66
N ALA A 142 -14.27 -1.80 -18.50
CA ALA A 142 -14.25 -2.52 -19.77
C ALA A 142 -14.36 -4.04 -19.58
N SER A 143 -13.80 -4.56 -18.48
CA SER A 143 -13.93 -5.99 -18.15
C SER A 143 -15.36 -6.36 -17.78
N GLN A 144 -16.14 -5.47 -17.17
CA GLN A 144 -17.55 -5.70 -16.83
C GLN A 144 -18.49 -5.72 -18.04
N ILE A 145 -18.06 -5.24 -19.22
CA ILE A 145 -18.86 -5.15 -20.45
C ILE A 145 -18.56 -6.37 -21.34
N GLY A 146 -19.07 -7.53 -20.96
CA GLY A 146 -19.04 -8.78 -21.75
C GLY A 146 -18.89 -10.03 -20.87
N PRO A 147 -19.29 -11.23 -21.34
CA PRO A 147 -19.04 -12.47 -20.60
C PRO A 147 -17.52 -12.72 -20.53
N GLU A 148 -16.95 -12.40 -19.37
CA GLU A 148 -15.51 -12.35 -19.11
C GLU A 148 -14.82 -13.72 -19.28
N GLY A 149 -13.70 -13.76 -20.02
CA GLY A 149 -12.69 -14.82 -19.88
C GLY A 149 -12.85 -16.10 -20.73
N VAL A 150 -13.36 -16.02 -21.96
CA VAL A 150 -13.34 -17.16 -22.89
C VAL A 150 -11.96 -17.28 -23.56
N THR A 151 -11.06 -18.08 -22.98
CA THR A 151 -9.83 -18.53 -23.67
C THR A 151 -10.07 -19.70 -24.62
N ARG A 152 -11.31 -20.24 -24.66
CA ARG A 152 -11.68 -21.33 -25.57
C ARG A 152 -13.13 -21.22 -26.03
N TYR A 153 -13.31 -20.77 -27.26
CA TYR A 153 -14.57 -20.94 -27.99
C TYR A 153 -14.60 -22.35 -28.57
N SER A 154 -15.52 -23.19 -28.09
CA SER A 154 -15.80 -24.51 -28.64
C SER A 154 -17.29 -24.59 -28.89
N LEU A 155 -17.71 -24.30 -30.13
CA LEU A 155 -19.09 -24.46 -30.56
C LEU A 155 -19.34 -25.96 -30.80
N SER A 156 -20.16 -26.59 -29.96
CA SER A 156 -20.76 -27.90 -30.27
C SER A 156 -22.27 -27.73 -30.28
N VAL A 157 -22.88 -28.12 -31.41
CA VAL A 157 -24.31 -27.92 -31.71
C VAL A 157 -25.10 -29.07 -31.07
N GLY A 158 -25.91 -28.81 -30.03
CA GLY A 158 -26.78 -29.81 -29.38
C GLY A 158 -27.53 -29.31 -28.13
N PRO A 159 -28.62 -29.97 -27.70
CA PRO A 159 -29.85 -29.34 -27.17
C PRO A 159 -29.88 -28.91 -25.69
N ASP A 160 -28.85 -29.17 -24.87
CA ASP A 160 -28.93 -28.94 -23.42
C ASP A 160 -27.90 -27.89 -22.96
N ILE A 161 -28.33 -26.63 -22.88
CA ILE A 161 -27.50 -25.52 -22.41
C ILE A 161 -27.55 -25.47 -20.87
N THR A 162 -26.44 -25.87 -20.23
CA THR A 162 -26.12 -25.50 -18.85
C THR A 162 -25.01 -24.44 -18.89
N GLU A 163 -25.29 -23.28 -18.31
CA GLU A 163 -24.39 -22.13 -18.30
C GLU A 163 -23.64 -22.08 -16.96
N GLY A 164 -22.32 -22.26 -16.99
CA GLY A 164 -21.46 -22.25 -15.79
C GLY A 164 -20.38 -21.19 -15.91
N TYR A 165 -20.45 -20.16 -15.06
CA TYR A 165 -19.46 -19.09 -14.97
C TYR A 165 -18.44 -19.41 -13.86
N SER A 166 -17.14 -19.44 -14.18
CA SER A 166 -16.08 -19.43 -13.16
C SER A 166 -15.04 -18.36 -13.48
N LYS A 167 -14.88 -17.40 -12.56
CA LYS A 167 -13.88 -16.32 -12.66
C LYS A 167 -12.52 -16.87 -12.25
N GLN A 168 -11.51 -16.79 -13.11
CA GLN A 168 -10.14 -17.12 -12.72
C GLN A 168 -9.54 -15.98 -11.88
N ALA A 169 -9.07 -16.31 -10.67
CA ALA A 169 -8.40 -15.40 -9.73
C ALA A 169 -7.18 -14.64 -10.32
N THR A 170 -6.66 -15.09 -11.47
CA THR A 170 -5.54 -14.50 -12.20
C THR A 170 -5.87 -13.18 -12.92
N HIS A 171 -7.14 -12.85 -13.18
CA HIS A 171 -7.51 -11.63 -13.92
C HIS A 171 -7.21 -10.36 -13.10
N THR A 172 -7.66 -10.34 -11.85
CA THR A 172 -7.37 -9.24 -10.91
C THR A 172 -5.88 -9.13 -10.60
N ALA A 173 -5.16 -10.27 -10.57
CA ALA A 173 -3.71 -10.31 -10.35
C ALA A 173 -2.91 -9.60 -11.45
N LYS A 174 -3.37 -9.65 -12.72
CA LYS A 174 -2.70 -9.02 -13.87
C LYS A 174 -3.24 -7.63 -14.23
N ALA A 175 -4.33 -7.18 -13.62
CA ALA A 175 -4.98 -5.90 -13.93
C ALA A 175 -4.04 -4.69 -13.87
N MET A 176 -3.10 -4.64 -12.90
CA MET A 176 -2.10 -3.57 -12.80
C MET A 176 -1.18 -3.49 -14.02
N VAL A 177 -0.80 -4.64 -14.58
CA VAL A 177 0.08 -4.72 -15.76
C VAL A 177 -0.73 -4.46 -17.02
N ASN A 178 -1.89 -5.10 -17.17
CA ASN A 178 -2.73 -5.02 -18.36
C ASN A 178 -3.31 -3.60 -18.59
N SER A 179 -3.60 -2.87 -17.52
CA SER A 179 -4.04 -1.46 -17.60
C SER A 179 -2.91 -0.48 -17.94
N GLY A 180 -1.65 -0.88 -17.85
CA GLY A 180 -0.50 0.02 -17.96
C GLY A 180 -0.33 0.97 -16.75
N ALA A 181 -1.12 0.80 -15.67
CA ALA A 181 -0.97 1.56 -14.44
C ALA A 181 0.37 1.25 -13.73
N ALA A 182 0.84 0.00 -13.82
CA ALA A 182 2.11 -0.43 -13.23
C ALA A 182 3.33 0.33 -13.76
N ASP A 183 3.34 0.69 -15.06
CA ASP A 183 4.46 1.40 -15.67
C ASP A 183 4.61 2.82 -15.15
N LEU A 184 3.49 3.50 -14.90
CA LEU A 184 3.46 4.84 -14.30
C LEU A 184 3.98 4.82 -12.86
N LEU A 185 3.67 3.76 -12.13
CA LEU A 185 4.01 3.61 -10.71
C LEU A 185 5.34 2.91 -10.45
N ARG A 186 6.11 2.58 -11.50
CA ARG A 186 7.39 1.86 -11.37
C ARG A 186 8.37 2.53 -10.41
N LYS A 187 8.38 3.87 -10.35
CA LYS A 187 9.23 4.67 -9.44
C LYS A 187 8.84 4.55 -7.97
N TYR A 188 7.59 4.17 -7.69
CA TYR A 188 7.01 4.04 -6.36
C TYR A 188 6.86 2.58 -5.94
N ARG A 189 7.42 1.65 -6.72
CA ARG A 189 7.34 0.23 -6.41
C ARG A 189 8.02 -0.04 -5.09
N LYS A 190 7.41 -0.90 -4.28
CA LYS A 190 8.05 -1.44 -3.07
C LYS A 190 9.36 -2.09 -3.50
N LEU A 191 10.49 -1.47 -3.13
CA LEU A 191 11.79 -2.12 -3.26
C LEU A 191 11.67 -3.40 -2.43
N GLY A 192 11.80 -4.56 -3.08
CA GLY A 192 11.86 -5.82 -2.37
C GLY A 192 12.95 -5.69 -1.32
N ALA A 193 12.69 -6.15 -0.10
CA ALA A 193 13.70 -6.21 0.95
C ALA A 193 14.94 -6.85 0.34
N ALA A 194 15.96 -6.04 0.08
CA ALA A 194 17.20 -6.53 -0.47
C ALA A 194 17.82 -7.33 0.65
N HIS A 195 17.69 -8.65 0.58
CA HIS A 195 18.59 -9.57 1.26
C HIS A 195 19.99 -9.27 0.71
N VAL A 196 20.79 -8.52 1.46
CA VAL A 196 22.25 -8.46 1.30
C VAL A 196 22.86 -8.62 2.68
#